data_AF-A0A7S2RYI8-F1
#
_entry.id   AF-A0A7S2RYI8-F1
#
_cell.length_a   1.000
_cell.length_b   1.000
_cell.length_c   1.000
_cell.angle_alpha   90.00
_cell.angle_beta   90.00
_cell.angle_gamma   90.00
#
_symmetry.space_group_name_H-M   'P 1'
#
loop_
_entity.id
_entity.type
_entity.pdbx_description
1 polymer ?
#
loop_
_entity_poly.entity_id
_entity_poly.type
_entity_poly.pdbx_seq_one_letter_code
_entity_poly.pdbx_strand_id
1 'polypeptide(L)'
;LFPECSSGNSNNNNSIKAVEGFASLNIVNPSVSSSSSSSSSGSVCSNLNRVKMASSSWSSEDADIAKDKFKIWPLDDYNVDLLNEVHPKTWPNKKDSPPSQQQQQGEDEEVVYDLISIGAGAGGLVSSRQAARRGGRSAMISAELAGGDCLNAGCVPSKALIRCARMIREVRLAQSHPEEYGLLFEPPQVDFGAIMKRMRRLRAKIAPIDGHEKGTQIGVDVFQGFGSFIDANTIQINNNNNNNKSSQRMVR
;
A
#
# COMPACT_ATOMS: atom_id res chain seq x y z
N LEU A 1 -59.60 21.13 46.08
CA LEU A 1 -59.85 20.12 47.12
C LEU A 1 -58.56 19.31 47.28
N PHE A 2 -57.77 19.62 48.30
CA PHE A 2 -56.79 18.65 48.81
C PHE A 2 -57.49 17.78 49.85
N PRO A 3 -57.02 16.54 50.01
CA PRO A 3 -56.20 16.30 51.19
C PRO A 3 -54.91 15.54 50.89
N GLU A 4 -53.92 15.80 51.75
CA GLU A 4 -52.70 15.03 51.96
C GLU A 4 -53.02 13.66 52.58
N CYS A 5 -52.17 12.67 52.30
CA CYS A 5 -51.85 11.61 53.27
C CYS A 5 -50.40 11.16 53.08
N SER A 6 -49.73 11.01 54.22
CA SER A 6 -48.29 11.04 54.41
C SER A 6 -47.63 9.66 54.42
N SER A 7 -46.29 9.69 54.28
CA SER A 7 -45.29 8.76 54.86
C SER A 7 -45.11 7.36 54.25
N GLY A 8 -43.84 6.99 53.99
CA GLY A 8 -43.45 5.59 53.77
C GLY A 8 -42.15 5.39 53.00
N ASN A 9 -41.04 5.44 53.72
CA ASN A 9 -39.68 5.07 53.30
C ASN A 9 -39.58 3.58 52.90
N SER A 10 -38.72 3.25 51.92
CA SER A 10 -37.82 2.08 51.90
C SER A 10 -37.58 1.51 50.48
N ASN A 11 -36.34 1.64 50.03
CA ASN A 11 -35.54 0.66 49.29
C ASN A 11 -36.28 -0.46 48.54
N ASN A 12 -36.34 -0.34 47.21
CA ASN A 12 -36.57 -1.48 46.34
C ASN A 12 -35.24 -2.12 45.92
N ASN A 13 -35.06 -3.35 46.41
CA ASN A 13 -34.18 -4.35 45.86
C ASN A 13 -34.69 -4.84 44.50
N ASN A 14 -33.73 -5.35 43.72
CA ASN A 14 -33.86 -6.40 42.71
C ASN A 14 -34.34 -6.05 41.29
N SER A 15 -33.36 -6.05 40.39
CA SER A 15 -33.24 -7.07 39.34
C SER A 15 -34.51 -7.46 38.60
N ILE A 16 -34.71 -6.86 37.42
CA ILE A 16 -35.56 -7.42 36.35
C ILE A 16 -34.80 -7.17 35.03
N LYS A 17 -34.03 -8.19 34.61
CA LYS A 17 -34.30 -9.11 33.49
C LYS A 17 -34.07 -8.48 32.11
N ALA A 18 -33.04 -9.02 31.46
CA ALA A 18 -32.86 -8.98 30.03
C ALA A 18 -34.16 -9.42 29.34
N VAL A 19 -34.61 -8.58 28.40
CA VAL A 19 -35.62 -8.97 27.43
C VAL A 19 -34.85 -9.41 26.19
N GLU A 20 -34.55 -10.70 26.14
CA GLU A 20 -34.23 -11.39 24.90
C GLU A 20 -35.51 -11.49 24.06
N GLY A 21 -35.39 -11.14 22.78
CA GLY A 21 -36.45 -11.36 21.81
C GLY A 21 -36.22 -10.54 20.57
N PHE A 22 -35.56 -11.11 19.56
CA PHE A 22 -36.09 -11.13 18.19
C PHE A 22 -35.31 -12.13 17.32
N ALA A 23 -36.00 -13.24 17.06
CA ALA A 23 -36.04 -14.06 15.85
C ALA A 23 -34.74 -14.35 15.06
N SER A 24 -34.27 -15.59 15.23
CA SER A 24 -33.45 -16.32 14.27
C SER A 24 -34.21 -16.58 12.96
N LEU A 25 -33.56 -16.32 11.82
CA LEU A 25 -33.92 -16.88 10.52
C LEU A 25 -32.78 -17.80 10.08
N ASN A 26 -32.96 -19.10 10.34
CA ASN A 26 -32.12 -20.18 9.82
C ASN A 26 -32.53 -20.48 8.37
N ILE A 27 -31.62 -20.27 7.42
CA ILE A 27 -31.77 -20.82 6.07
C ILE A 27 -31.14 -22.21 6.06
N VAL A 28 -32.02 -23.20 5.93
CA VAL A 28 -31.71 -24.62 5.73
C VAL A 28 -31.26 -24.81 4.27
N ASN A 29 -30.10 -25.43 4.04
CA ASN A 29 -29.75 -25.99 2.73
C ASN A 29 -29.90 -27.51 2.77
N PRO A 30 -30.64 -28.14 1.83
CA PRO A 30 -30.86 -29.58 1.84
C PRO A 30 -29.67 -30.33 1.26
N SER A 31 -29.35 -31.46 1.88
CA SER A 31 -28.45 -32.49 1.39
C SER A 31 -29.11 -33.31 0.27
N VAL A 32 -28.40 -33.51 -0.85
CA VAL A 32 -28.68 -34.61 -1.78
C VAL A 32 -27.37 -35.18 -2.31
N SER A 33 -27.27 -36.51 -2.27
CA SER A 33 -26.15 -37.35 -2.66
C SER A 33 -26.11 -37.68 -4.16
N SER A 34 -24.89 -37.93 -4.65
CA SER A 34 -24.46 -38.79 -5.78
C SER A 34 -24.93 -38.46 -7.21
N SER A 35 -23.96 -38.18 -8.10
CA SER A 35 -23.57 -39.08 -9.20
C SER A 35 -22.62 -38.38 -10.19
N SER A 36 -21.71 -39.18 -10.75
CA SER A 36 -20.71 -38.82 -11.74
C SER A 36 -21.30 -38.63 -13.14
N SER A 37 -20.97 -37.53 -13.82
CA SER A 37 -20.89 -37.49 -15.29
C SER A 37 -20.10 -36.27 -15.77
N SER A 38 -19.08 -36.56 -16.57
CA SER A 38 -18.24 -35.66 -17.33
C SER A 38 -19.01 -34.72 -18.26
N SER A 39 -18.68 -33.43 -18.28
CA SER A 39 -18.61 -32.65 -19.54
C SER A 39 -17.92 -31.31 -19.32
N SER A 40 -17.09 -31.00 -20.29
CA SER A 40 -16.16 -29.88 -20.43
C SER A 40 -16.87 -28.57 -20.78
N SER A 41 -16.57 -27.50 -20.03
CA SER A 41 -16.69 -26.13 -20.53
C SER A 41 -15.84 -25.19 -19.67
N GLY A 42 -14.89 -24.53 -20.31
CA GLY A 42 -13.78 -23.84 -19.67
C GLY A 42 -14.18 -22.62 -18.85
N SER A 43 -13.49 -22.49 -17.70
CA SER A 43 -13.28 -21.22 -17.02
C SER A 43 -11.79 -21.05 -16.86
N VAL A 44 -11.20 -20.19 -17.69
CA VAL A 44 -9.81 -19.76 -17.57
C VAL A 44 -9.75 -18.79 -16.38
N CYS A 45 -9.65 -19.35 -15.19
CA CYS A 45 -9.15 -18.62 -14.04
C CYS A 45 -7.69 -19.04 -13.87
N SER A 46 -6.82 -18.51 -14.72
CA SER A 46 -5.39 -18.76 -14.64
C SER A 46 -4.87 -18.18 -13.32
N ASN A 47 -4.45 -19.08 -12.44
CA ASN A 47 -3.63 -18.82 -11.27
C ASN A 47 -2.54 -17.79 -11.63
N LEU A 48 -2.64 -16.59 -11.06
CA LEU A 48 -1.49 -15.67 -10.99
C LEU A 48 -0.46 -16.34 -10.09
N ASN A 49 0.43 -17.12 -10.70
CA ASN A 49 1.72 -17.41 -10.12
C ASN A 49 2.44 -16.07 -9.95
N ARG A 50 2.32 -15.53 -8.73
CA ARG A 50 3.14 -14.45 -8.22
C ARG A 50 4.58 -14.93 -8.30
N VAL A 51 5.29 -14.59 -9.37
CA VAL A 51 6.75 -14.66 -9.39
C VAL A 51 7.22 -13.56 -8.44
N LYS A 52 7.18 -13.84 -7.13
CA LYS A 52 8.02 -13.13 -6.19
C LYS A 52 9.43 -13.54 -6.60
N MET A 53 10.12 -12.66 -7.34
CA MET A 53 11.58 -12.71 -7.41
C MET A 53 12.07 -12.91 -5.98
N ALA A 54 13.00 -13.85 -5.77
CA ALA A 54 13.52 -14.22 -4.46
C ALA A 54 14.36 -13.07 -3.88
N SER A 55 13.70 -11.96 -3.57
CA SER A 55 14.33 -10.82 -2.95
C SER A 55 14.34 -11.05 -1.45
N SER A 56 15.50 -10.89 -0.83
CA SER A 56 15.58 -10.81 0.63
C SER A 56 14.58 -9.76 1.12
N SER A 57 13.60 -10.19 1.91
CA SER A 57 12.62 -9.28 2.49
C SER A 57 13.31 -8.35 3.47
N TRP A 58 12.75 -7.16 3.64
CA TRP A 58 12.99 -6.36 4.83
C TRP A 58 12.60 -7.16 6.08
N SER A 59 13.43 -7.08 7.13
CA SER A 59 13.26 -7.76 8.42
C SER A 59 13.51 -6.77 9.57
N SER A 60 13.21 -7.18 10.80
CA SER A 60 13.47 -6.36 12.00
C SER A 60 14.94 -5.97 12.17
N GLU A 61 15.87 -6.75 11.61
CA GLU A 61 17.31 -6.47 11.68
C GLU A 61 17.71 -5.24 10.87
N ASP A 62 16.90 -4.84 9.87
CA ASP A 62 17.16 -3.67 9.04
C ASP A 62 16.54 -2.38 9.60
N ALA A 63 15.99 -2.40 10.82
CA ALA A 63 15.25 -1.26 11.38
C ALA A 63 16.07 0.04 11.37
N ASP A 64 17.36 -0.04 11.70
CA ASP A 64 18.26 1.12 11.67
C ASP A 64 18.51 1.61 10.25
N ILE A 65 18.70 0.69 9.29
CA ILE A 65 18.85 1.04 7.87
C ILE A 65 17.59 1.72 7.33
N ALA A 66 16.41 1.16 7.61
CA ALA A 66 15.13 1.71 7.20
C ALA A 66 14.89 3.11 7.78
N LYS A 67 15.25 3.29 9.06
CA LYS A 67 15.15 4.57 9.77
C LYS A 67 16.13 5.59 9.23
N ASP A 68 17.41 5.25 9.07
CA ASP A 68 18.45 6.22 8.74
C ASP A 68 18.42 6.59 7.27
N LYS A 69 18.28 5.60 6.39
CA LYS A 69 18.29 5.79 4.93
C LYS A 69 16.94 6.29 4.40
N PHE A 70 15.83 5.70 4.85
CA PHE A 70 14.50 5.96 4.27
C PHE A 70 13.55 6.73 5.18
N LYS A 71 13.98 7.08 6.41
CA LYS A 71 13.14 7.73 7.42
C LYS A 71 11.85 6.96 7.72
N ILE A 72 11.89 5.63 7.56
CA ILE A 72 10.77 4.73 7.85
C ILE A 72 10.97 4.11 9.23
N TRP A 73 10.12 4.51 10.16
CA TRP A 73 10.10 3.97 11.52
C TRP A 73 8.67 4.06 12.11
N PRO A 74 8.23 3.12 12.96
CA PRO A 74 8.87 1.84 13.29
C PRO A 74 8.85 0.87 12.11
N LEU A 75 9.74 -0.12 12.08
CA LEU A 75 9.72 -1.17 11.06
C LEU A 75 8.75 -2.30 11.47
N ASP A 76 7.45 -1.98 11.51
CA ASP A 76 6.37 -2.95 11.70
C ASP A 76 5.97 -3.63 10.38
N ASP A 77 5.12 -4.65 10.44
CA ASP A 77 4.71 -5.46 9.28
C ASP A 77 4.26 -4.60 8.09
N TYR A 78 3.53 -3.50 8.34
CA TYR A 78 3.06 -2.61 7.28
C TYR A 78 4.19 -1.82 6.61
N ASN A 79 5.19 -1.37 7.38
CA ASN A 79 6.34 -0.69 6.81
C ASN A 79 7.29 -1.68 6.10
N VAL A 80 7.36 -2.94 6.56
CA VAL A 80 8.04 -4.03 5.84
C VAL A 80 7.36 -4.30 4.49
N ASP A 81 6.03 -4.47 4.49
CA ASP A 81 5.24 -4.66 3.27
C ASP A 81 5.42 -3.49 2.30
N LEU A 82 5.37 -2.25 2.80
CA LEU A 82 5.64 -1.06 2.01
C LEU A 82 7.02 -1.13 1.33
N LEU A 83 8.08 -1.36 2.13
CA LEU A 83 9.47 -1.36 1.63
C LEU A 83 9.72 -2.47 0.61
N ASN A 84 9.12 -3.65 0.80
CA ASN A 84 9.20 -4.74 -0.14
C ASN A 84 8.59 -4.40 -1.53
N GLU A 85 7.68 -3.43 -1.60
CA GLU A 85 7.07 -3.00 -2.86
C GLU A 85 7.79 -1.80 -3.50
N VAL A 86 8.23 -0.84 -2.68
CA VAL A 86 8.73 0.46 -3.17
C VAL A 86 10.25 0.57 -3.21
N HIS A 87 10.97 -0.29 -2.49
CA HIS A 87 12.43 -0.37 -2.54
C HIS A 87 12.89 -1.78 -2.10
N PRO A 88 12.66 -2.81 -2.93
CA PRO A 88 13.14 -4.16 -2.65
C PRO A 88 14.66 -4.14 -2.40
N LYS A 89 15.13 -4.94 -1.45
CA LYS A 89 16.58 -5.02 -1.15
C LYS A 89 17.40 -5.47 -2.35
N THR A 90 16.81 -6.35 -3.15
CA THR A 90 17.39 -6.89 -4.36
C THR A 90 16.40 -6.64 -5.49
N TRP A 91 16.84 -5.84 -6.47
CA TRP A 91 16.07 -5.52 -7.66
C TRP A 91 16.96 -5.81 -8.88
N PRO A 92 16.52 -6.65 -9.84
CA PRO A 92 17.29 -6.91 -11.04
C PRO A 92 17.24 -5.65 -11.91
N ASN A 93 18.29 -4.84 -11.86
CA ASN A 93 18.47 -3.81 -12.86
C ASN A 93 18.63 -4.56 -14.20
N LYS A 94 17.80 -4.21 -15.20
CA LYS A 94 17.45 -5.02 -16.38
C LYS A 94 18.61 -5.68 -17.17
N LYS A 95 19.88 -5.38 -16.90
CA LYS A 95 21.01 -6.24 -17.34
C LYS A 95 20.86 -7.70 -16.88
N ASP A 96 20.16 -7.95 -15.76
CA ASP A 96 20.10 -9.26 -15.10
C ASP A 96 18.77 -10.03 -15.30
N SER A 97 17.82 -9.50 -16.08
CA SER A 97 16.50 -10.14 -16.29
C SER A 97 16.52 -11.13 -17.48
N PRO A 98 15.87 -12.31 -17.35
CA PRO A 98 15.89 -13.34 -18.40
C PRO A 98 15.18 -12.89 -19.70
N PRO A 99 15.59 -13.46 -20.85
CA PRO A 99 15.26 -12.99 -22.18
C PRO A 99 13.82 -13.33 -22.57
N SER A 100 12.85 -12.58 -22.07
CA SER A 100 11.57 -12.49 -22.78
C SER A 100 11.65 -11.30 -23.72
N GLN A 101 12.06 -11.60 -24.97
CA GLN A 101 12.26 -10.67 -26.10
C GLN A 101 13.63 -9.98 -26.21
N GLN A 102 14.72 -10.61 -25.74
CA GLN A 102 16.07 -10.20 -26.15
C GLN A 102 16.33 -10.69 -27.59
N GLN A 103 16.16 -9.81 -28.57
CA GLN A 103 16.95 -9.92 -29.79
C GLN A 103 18.42 -9.77 -29.38
N GLN A 104 19.25 -10.68 -29.89
CA GLN A 104 20.69 -10.76 -29.63
C GLN A 104 21.34 -9.39 -29.88
N GLN A 105 21.70 -8.66 -28.82
CA GLN A 105 22.40 -7.39 -28.90
C GLN A 105 23.61 -7.44 -27.97
N GLY A 106 24.79 -7.14 -28.55
CA GLY A 106 26.10 -7.35 -27.94
C GLY A 106 26.37 -6.49 -26.69
N GLU A 107 27.44 -6.82 -25.97
CA GLU A 107 27.76 -6.35 -24.61
C GLU A 107 27.99 -4.82 -24.47
N ASP A 108 28.04 -4.08 -25.58
CA ASP A 108 28.29 -2.63 -25.67
C ASP A 108 27.12 -1.81 -26.26
N GLU A 109 25.94 -2.41 -26.44
CA GLU A 109 24.87 -1.70 -27.14
C GLU A 109 24.15 -0.68 -26.25
N GLU A 110 24.15 0.57 -26.70
CA GLU A 110 23.51 1.70 -26.05
C GLU A 110 21.98 1.57 -26.18
N VAL A 111 21.30 1.32 -25.06
CA VAL A 111 19.85 1.08 -25.06
C VAL A 111 19.13 2.41 -25.24
N VAL A 112 18.48 2.57 -26.40
CA VAL A 112 17.67 3.75 -26.73
C VAL A 112 16.26 3.61 -26.17
N TYR A 113 15.77 4.67 -25.52
CA TYR A 113 14.44 4.78 -24.93
C TYR A 113 13.70 6.01 -25.46
N ASP A 114 12.42 5.87 -25.76
CA ASP A 114 11.59 7.02 -26.16
C ASP A 114 11.37 8.00 -24.98
N LEU A 115 11.34 7.46 -23.76
CA LEU A 115 11.16 8.25 -22.53
C LEU A 115 11.91 7.61 -21.35
N ILE A 116 12.82 8.39 -20.77
CA ILE A 116 13.48 8.07 -19.51
C ILE A 116 12.95 9.01 -18.42
N SER A 117 12.41 8.45 -17.34
CA SER A 117 12.07 9.20 -16.15
C SER A 117 13.12 9.03 -15.07
N ILE A 118 13.70 10.14 -14.61
CA ILE A 118 14.53 10.17 -13.42
C ILE A 118 13.63 10.49 -12.22
N GLY A 119 13.37 9.48 -11.38
CA GLY A 119 12.54 9.57 -10.17
C GLY A 119 11.19 8.86 -10.32
N ALA A 120 10.94 7.90 -9.44
CA ALA A 120 9.68 7.14 -9.36
C ALA A 120 8.60 7.82 -8.51
N GLY A 121 8.49 9.16 -8.59
CA GLY A 121 7.40 9.93 -8.00
C GLY A 121 6.16 9.97 -8.90
N ALA A 122 5.12 10.72 -8.51
CA ALA A 122 3.87 10.79 -9.29
C ALA A 122 4.07 11.13 -10.77
N GLY A 123 4.91 12.14 -11.07
CA GLY A 123 5.21 12.53 -12.45
C GLY A 123 5.93 11.44 -13.24
N GLY A 124 6.96 10.83 -12.65
CA GLY A 124 7.76 9.82 -13.32
C GLY A 124 7.05 8.47 -13.49
N LEU A 125 6.29 8.05 -12.48
CA LEU A 125 5.45 6.86 -12.55
C LEU A 125 4.39 7.01 -13.64
N VAL A 126 3.68 8.15 -13.69
CA VAL A 126 2.63 8.35 -14.68
C VAL A 126 3.22 8.46 -16.08
N SER A 127 4.26 9.27 -16.28
CA SER A 127 4.83 9.47 -17.62
C SER A 127 5.42 8.19 -18.20
N SER A 128 6.25 7.46 -17.45
CA SER A 128 6.87 6.21 -17.89
C SER A 128 5.85 5.12 -18.22
N ARG A 129 4.88 4.91 -17.33
CA ARG A 129 3.80 3.93 -17.55
C ARG A 129 2.92 4.29 -18.73
N GLN A 130 2.67 5.58 -18.95
CA GLN A 130 1.86 6.04 -20.06
C GLN A 130 2.59 5.94 -21.41
N ALA A 131 3.91 6.10 -21.44
CA ALA A 131 4.73 5.83 -22.61
C ALA A 131 4.73 4.33 -22.95
N ALA A 132 4.99 3.46 -21.95
CA ALA A 132 4.95 2.01 -22.14
C ALA A 132 3.59 1.51 -22.64
N ARG A 133 2.48 2.00 -22.06
CA ARG A 133 1.12 1.67 -22.51
C ARG A 133 0.80 2.05 -23.95
N ARG A 134 1.51 3.05 -24.49
CA ARG A 134 1.37 3.49 -25.89
C ARG A 134 2.35 2.77 -26.83
N GLY A 135 3.08 1.77 -26.32
CA GLY A 135 4.06 1.00 -27.09
C GLY A 135 5.46 1.63 -27.15
N GLY A 136 5.69 2.74 -26.46
CA GLY A 136 7.02 3.35 -26.38
C GLY A 136 7.93 2.57 -25.42
N ARG A 137 9.22 2.49 -25.76
CA ARG A 137 10.26 1.97 -24.87
C ARG A 137 10.50 2.98 -23.76
N SER A 138 10.10 2.66 -22.55
CA SER A 138 10.24 3.58 -21.41
C SER A 138 11.06 3.00 -20.27
N ALA A 139 11.92 3.83 -19.70
CA ALA A 139 12.67 3.54 -18.49
C ALA A 139 12.25 4.47 -17.35
N MET A 140 12.33 3.96 -16.12
CA MET A 140 12.14 4.72 -14.90
C MET A 140 13.24 4.40 -13.89
N ILE A 141 13.89 5.43 -13.37
CA ILE A 141 15.00 5.31 -12.41
C ILE A 141 14.50 5.71 -11.03
N SER A 142 14.71 4.87 -10.02
CA SER A 142 14.30 5.07 -8.63
C SER A 142 15.51 4.98 -7.70
N ALA A 143 16.00 6.12 -7.22
CA ALA A 143 17.09 6.13 -6.22
C ALA A 143 16.59 5.78 -4.82
N GLU A 144 15.41 6.28 -4.47
CA GLU A 144 14.77 6.11 -3.16
C GLU A 144 13.51 5.23 -3.29
N LEU A 145 12.47 5.56 -2.52
CA LEU A 145 11.20 4.85 -2.48
C LEU A 145 10.34 5.20 -3.71
N ALA A 146 9.88 4.18 -4.43
CA ALA A 146 8.84 4.34 -5.43
C ALA A 146 7.54 4.92 -4.85
N GLY A 147 6.74 5.57 -5.69
CA GLY A 147 5.59 6.36 -5.27
C GLY A 147 5.95 7.79 -4.84
N GLY A 148 7.24 8.06 -4.61
CA GLY A 148 7.77 9.35 -4.16
C GLY A 148 7.04 9.89 -2.93
N ASP A 149 6.98 11.21 -2.80
CA ASP A 149 6.34 11.84 -1.64
C ASP A 149 4.85 11.50 -1.54
N CYS A 150 4.12 11.43 -2.66
CA CYS A 150 2.67 11.21 -2.65
C CYS A 150 2.28 9.99 -1.80
N LEU A 151 2.95 8.85 -2.03
CA LEU A 151 2.75 7.62 -1.28
C LEU A 151 3.43 7.64 0.10
N ASN A 152 4.66 8.16 0.17
CA ASN A 152 5.52 7.91 1.32
C ASN A 152 5.41 8.95 2.44
N ALA A 153 5.32 10.24 2.10
CA ALA A 153 5.43 11.32 3.09
C ALA A 153 4.40 12.46 2.92
N GLY A 154 3.63 12.45 1.83
CA GLY A 154 2.76 13.55 1.41
C GLY A 154 1.30 13.15 1.38
N CYS A 155 0.69 13.17 0.20
CA CYS A 155 -0.76 13.09 0.03
C CYS A 155 -1.44 11.92 0.75
N VAL A 156 -0.91 10.70 0.64
CA VAL A 156 -1.50 9.50 1.25
C VAL A 156 -1.46 9.58 2.78
N PRO A 157 -0.31 9.76 3.45
CA PRO A 157 -0.28 9.88 4.90
C PRO A 157 -1.06 11.11 5.42
N SER A 158 -0.95 12.27 4.77
CA SER A 158 -1.69 13.46 5.19
C SER A 158 -3.21 13.23 5.15
N LYS A 159 -3.75 12.65 4.07
CA LYS A 159 -5.19 12.37 3.96
C LYS A 159 -5.65 11.30 4.95
N ALA A 160 -4.81 10.31 5.25
CA ALA A 160 -5.10 9.30 6.26
C ALA A 160 -5.28 9.93 7.66
N LEU A 161 -4.41 10.87 8.02
CA LEU A 161 -4.45 11.59 9.30
C LEU A 161 -5.59 12.62 9.35
N ILE A 162 -5.78 13.41 8.30
CA ILE A 162 -6.88 14.38 8.19
C ILE A 162 -8.23 13.69 8.39
N ARG A 163 -8.42 12.47 7.86
CA ARG A 163 -9.66 11.72 8.05
C ARG A 163 -9.92 11.39 9.53
N CYS A 164 -8.89 10.97 10.26
CA CYS A 164 -8.99 10.70 11.70
C CYS A 164 -9.26 12.00 12.48
N ALA A 165 -8.52 13.07 12.18
CA ALA A 165 -8.70 14.37 12.81
C ALA A 165 -10.12 14.92 12.62
N ARG A 166 -10.67 14.82 11.40
CA ARG A 166 -12.06 15.20 11.12
C ARG A 166 -13.05 14.39 11.95
N MET A 167 -12.87 13.06 12.02
CA MET A 167 -13.75 12.21 12.83
C MET A 167 -13.73 12.59 14.32
N ILE A 168 -12.54 12.81 14.89
CA ILE A 168 -12.39 13.24 16.28
C ILE A 168 -13.04 14.60 16.51
N ARG A 169 -12.90 15.53 15.55
CA ARG A 169 -13.55 16.84 15.60
C ARG A 169 -15.07 16.72 15.60
N GLU A 170 -15.65 15.93 14.70
CA GLU A 170 -17.10 15.73 14.64
C GLU A 170 -17.64 15.12 15.94
N VAL A 171 -16.95 14.13 16.51
CA VAL A 171 -17.36 13.55 17.81
C VAL A 171 -17.32 14.59 18.92
N ARG A 172 -16.26 15.41 19.00
CA ARG A 172 -16.15 16.48 20.00
C ARG A 172 -17.22 17.56 19.83
N LEU A 173 -17.60 17.89 18.60
CA LEU A 173 -18.69 18.83 18.33
C LEU A 173 -20.05 18.25 18.74
N ALA A 174 -20.30 16.99 18.42
CA ALA A 174 -21.54 16.33 18.80
C ALA A 174 -21.66 16.24 20.35
N GLN A 175 -20.52 16.11 21.05
CA GLN A 175 -20.45 16.14 22.50
C GLN A 175 -20.67 17.51 23.14
N SER A 176 -20.47 18.62 22.42
CA SER A 176 -20.79 19.93 22.99
C SER A 176 -22.29 20.21 23.02
N HIS A 177 -23.09 19.45 22.25
CA HIS A 177 -24.55 19.58 22.17
C HIS A 177 -25.22 18.20 22.10
N PRO A 178 -25.02 17.30 23.08
CA PRO A 178 -25.44 15.90 22.98
C PRO A 178 -26.97 15.75 22.87
N GLU A 179 -27.74 16.65 23.51
CA GLU A 179 -29.20 16.65 23.45
C GLU A 179 -29.75 16.95 22.05
N GLU A 180 -29.09 17.84 21.29
CA GLU A 180 -29.49 18.20 19.93
C GLU A 180 -29.39 17.00 18.97
N TYR A 181 -28.40 16.14 19.21
CA TYR A 181 -28.14 14.95 18.39
C TYR A 181 -28.67 13.65 19.02
N GLY A 182 -29.31 13.71 20.19
CA GLY A 182 -29.81 12.53 20.91
C GLY A 182 -28.71 11.55 21.31
N LEU A 183 -27.51 12.05 21.65
CA LEU A 183 -26.32 11.24 21.91
C LEU A 183 -26.12 10.99 23.40
N LEU A 184 -25.84 9.74 23.75
CA LEU A 184 -25.50 9.29 25.10
C LEU A 184 -24.17 8.50 25.05
N PHE A 185 -23.03 9.18 25.24
CA PHE A 185 -21.72 8.51 25.36
C PHE A 185 -20.65 9.39 26.01
N GLU A 186 -19.62 8.73 26.58
CA GLU A 186 -18.45 9.33 27.24
C GLU A 186 -17.45 9.98 26.26
N PRO A 187 -16.63 10.96 26.69
CA PRO A 187 -15.52 11.54 25.91
C PRO A 187 -14.66 10.48 25.18
N PRO A 188 -14.43 10.62 23.86
CA PRO A 188 -13.63 9.65 23.12
C PRO A 188 -12.17 9.74 23.55
N GLN A 189 -11.57 8.60 23.90
CA GLN A 189 -10.13 8.50 24.05
C GLN A 189 -9.46 8.38 22.69
N VAL A 190 -8.40 9.17 22.47
CA VAL A 190 -7.65 9.18 21.21
C VAL A 190 -6.37 8.38 21.36
N ASP A 191 -6.31 7.22 20.72
CA ASP A 191 -5.08 6.44 20.57
C ASP A 191 -4.32 6.88 19.32
N PHE A 192 -3.30 7.71 19.51
CA PHE A 192 -2.44 8.17 18.42
C PHE A 192 -1.62 7.04 17.79
N GLY A 193 -1.22 6.04 18.57
CA GLY A 193 -0.50 4.87 18.08
C GLY A 193 -1.32 4.07 17.08
N ALA A 194 -2.59 3.82 17.40
CA ALA A 194 -3.55 3.17 16.49
C ALA A 194 -3.78 3.98 15.21
N ILE A 195 -3.85 5.32 15.31
CA ILE A 195 -3.98 6.22 14.15
C ILE A 195 -2.77 6.09 13.21
N MET A 196 -1.56 6.10 13.78
CA MET A 196 -0.33 5.96 13.00
C MET A 196 -0.20 4.56 12.39
N LYS A 197 -0.57 3.50 13.12
CA LYS A 197 -0.65 2.13 12.58
C LYS A 197 -1.64 2.03 11.42
N ARG A 198 -2.81 2.67 11.52
CA ARG A 198 -3.78 2.77 10.42
C ARG A 198 -3.20 3.49 9.20
N MET A 199 -2.47 4.58 9.40
CA MET A 199 -1.81 5.30 8.31
C MET A 199 -0.80 4.41 7.58
N ARG A 200 0.08 3.70 8.31
CA ARG A 200 1.06 2.77 7.72
C ARG A 200 0.39 1.65 6.94
N ARG A 201 -0.67 1.04 7.51
CA ARG A 201 -1.48 0.03 6.82
C ARG A 201 -2.07 0.53 5.50
N LEU A 202 -2.54 1.77 5.44
CA LEU A 202 -3.11 2.35 4.21
C LEU A 202 -2.03 2.58 3.15
N ARG A 203 -0.84 3.03 3.55
CA ARG A 203 0.32 3.16 2.63
C ARG A 203 0.71 1.79 2.06
N ALA A 204 0.89 0.79 2.91
CA ALA A 204 1.22 -0.58 2.51
C ALA A 204 0.20 -1.15 1.53
N LYS A 205 -1.10 -0.90 1.75
CA LYS A 205 -2.17 -1.35 0.84
C LYS A 205 -2.09 -0.72 -0.56
N ILE A 206 -1.60 0.51 -0.67
CA ILE A 206 -1.49 1.24 -1.95
C ILE A 206 -0.15 0.93 -2.65
N ALA A 207 0.89 0.63 -1.88
CA ALA A 207 2.25 0.42 -2.36
C ALA A 207 2.39 -0.48 -3.59
N PRO A 208 1.68 -1.62 -3.72
CA PRO A 208 1.79 -2.47 -4.92
C PRO A 208 1.38 -1.78 -6.22
N ILE A 209 0.59 -0.69 -6.16
CA ILE A 209 0.20 0.07 -7.36
C ILE A 209 1.33 0.99 -7.81
N ASP A 210 2.10 1.55 -6.88
CA ASP A 210 3.15 2.54 -7.16
C ASP A 210 4.56 1.94 -7.07
N GLY A 211 4.68 0.68 -6.67
CA GLY A 211 5.91 -0.08 -6.55
C GLY A 211 6.56 -0.44 -7.90
N HIS A 212 7.79 -0.95 -7.80
CA HIS A 212 8.63 -1.27 -8.95
C HIS A 212 8.01 -2.38 -9.82
N GLU A 213 7.54 -3.44 -9.17
CA GLU A 213 6.92 -4.60 -9.82
C GLU A 213 5.76 -4.20 -10.75
N LYS A 214 4.93 -3.24 -10.32
CA LYS A 214 3.82 -2.77 -11.16
C LYS A 214 4.28 -1.98 -12.38
N GLY A 215 5.40 -1.26 -12.28
CA GLY A 215 6.04 -0.62 -13.43
C GLY A 215 6.46 -1.64 -14.48
N THR A 216 7.19 -2.67 -14.04
CA THR A 216 7.65 -3.78 -14.90
C THR A 216 6.48 -4.50 -15.58
N GLN A 217 5.41 -4.80 -14.84
CA GLN A 217 4.20 -5.42 -15.40
C GLN A 217 3.50 -4.58 -16.48
N ILE A 218 3.69 -3.26 -16.47
CA ILE A 218 3.14 -2.35 -17.49
C ILE A 218 4.08 -2.23 -18.71
N GLY A 219 5.29 -2.78 -18.64
CA GLY A 219 6.31 -2.69 -19.69
C GLY A 219 7.29 -1.54 -19.51
N VAL A 220 7.39 -0.97 -18.31
CA VAL A 220 8.43 0.02 -17.98
C VAL A 220 9.66 -0.71 -17.48
N ASP A 221 10.83 -0.34 -18.00
CA ASP A 221 12.10 -0.81 -17.47
C ASP A 221 12.46 -0.03 -16.21
N VAL A 222 12.36 -0.69 -15.06
CA VAL A 222 12.59 -0.05 -13.75
C VAL A 222 14.02 -0.32 -13.29
N PHE A 223 14.75 0.76 -12.99
CA PHE A 223 16.10 0.72 -12.47
C PHE A 223 16.15 1.31 -11.06
N GLN A 224 16.85 0.63 -10.16
CA GLN A 224 17.09 1.12 -8.79
C GLN A 224 18.51 1.69 -8.70
N GLY A 225 18.62 3.01 -8.57
CA GLY A 225 19.89 3.73 -8.59
C GLY A 225 19.72 5.25 -8.78
N PHE A 226 20.82 5.99 -8.74
CA PHE A 226 20.82 7.42 -8.97
C PHE A 226 21.14 7.74 -10.43
N GLY A 227 20.20 8.39 -11.14
CA GLY A 227 20.38 8.79 -12.53
C GLY A 227 20.97 10.20 -12.66
N SER A 228 21.96 10.37 -13.54
CA SER A 228 22.57 11.68 -13.85
C SER A 228 22.79 11.83 -15.35
N PHE A 229 22.53 13.01 -15.89
CA PHE A 229 22.87 13.34 -17.28
C PHE A 229 24.39 13.42 -17.43
N ILE A 230 24.93 12.74 -18.45
CA ILE A 230 26.35 12.89 -18.85
C ILE A 230 26.48 13.74 -20.12
N ASP A 231 25.41 13.83 -20.90
CA ASP A 231 25.22 14.79 -22.00
C ASP A 231 23.72 15.08 -22.19
N ALA A 232 23.34 15.71 -23.30
CA ALA A 232 21.96 16.11 -23.57
C ALA A 232 20.96 14.93 -23.70
N ASN A 233 21.43 13.77 -24.17
CA ASN A 233 20.57 12.62 -24.48
C ASN A 233 20.95 11.37 -23.68
N THR A 234 22.08 11.37 -22.98
CA THR A 234 22.58 10.20 -22.26
C THR A 234 22.47 10.35 -20.76
N ILE A 235 21.89 9.33 -20.12
CA ILE A 235 21.77 9.21 -18.68
C ILE A 235 22.63 8.04 -18.19
N GLN A 236 23.43 8.30 -17.17
CA GLN A 236 24.17 7.30 -16.42
C GLN A 236 23.42 6.95 -15.13
N ILE A 237 23.29 5.65 -14.84
CA ILE A 237 22.78 5.16 -13.55
C ILE A 237 23.93 4.71 -12.67
N ASN A 238 23.99 5.23 -11.45
CA ASN A 238 24.92 4.77 -10.42
C ASN A 238 24.16 3.90 -9.40
N ASN A 239 24.49 2.61 -9.37
CA ASN A 239 23.93 1.67 -8.40
C ASN A 239 24.76 1.72 -7.11
N ASN A 240 24.13 2.10 -6.01
CA ASN A 240 24.78 2.17 -4.69
C ASN A 240 24.57 0.88 -3.87
N ASN A 241 24.45 -0.26 -4.55
CA ASN A 241 24.39 -1.56 -3.90
C ASN A 241 25.82 -2.09 -3.75
N ASN A 242 26.23 -2.28 -2.50
CA ASN A 242 27.57 -2.69 -2.07
C ASN A 242 28.21 -3.71 -3.03
N ASN A 243 29.32 -3.30 -3.64
CA ASN A 243 30.34 -4.09 -4.36
C ASN A 243 30.33 -4.11 -5.89
N ASN A 244 29.30 -3.64 -6.61
CA ASN A 244 29.34 -3.56 -8.07
C ASN A 244 28.89 -2.19 -8.59
N LYS A 245 29.86 -1.33 -8.94
CA LYS A 245 29.61 -0.12 -9.73
C LYS A 245 29.26 -0.52 -11.16
N SER A 246 28.01 -0.90 -11.39
CA SER A 246 27.48 -0.98 -12.74
C SER A 246 27.02 0.42 -13.16
N SER A 247 27.73 0.99 -14.12
CA SER A 247 27.30 2.17 -14.85
C SER A 247 26.55 1.70 -16.10
N GLN A 248 25.27 2.04 -16.21
CA GLN A 248 24.50 1.82 -17.43
C GLN A 248 24.27 3.15 -18.10
N ARG A 249 24.57 3.22 -19.40
CA ARG A 249 24.22 4.34 -20.26
C ARG A 249 22.89 4.05 -20.94
N MET A 250 22.00 5.02 -20.89
CA MET A 250 20.73 5.00 -21.58
C MET A 250 20.66 6.25 -22.44
N VAL A 251 20.27 6.09 -23.69
CA VAL A 251 20.09 7.22 -24.60
C VAL A 251 18.61 7.46 -24.84
N ARG A 252 18.25 8.73 -24.94
CA ARG A 252 16.95 9.18 -25.42
C ARG A 252 17.02 9.62 -26.87
#